data_AF-A0A432SIW1-F1
#
_entry.id   AF-A0A432SIW1-F1
#
_cell.length_a   1.000
_cell.length_b   1.000
_cell.length_c   1.000
_cell.angle_alpha   90.00
_cell.angle_beta   90.00
_cell.angle_gamma   90.00
#
_symmetry.space_group_name_H-M   'P 1'
#
loop_
_entity.id
_entity.type
_entity.pdbx_description
1 polymer ?
#
loop_
_entity_poly.entity_id
_entity_poly.type
_entity_poly.pdbx_seq_one_letter_code
_entity_poly.pdbx_strand_id
1 'polypeptide(L)'
;MTKKALISFIVATLLLQGCGGGGSTGSSSSSSSSSSGGTSSDTQKPHITLKGNKTLIIEKGQPFTDPGATALDDKDGDITSKITKEPASIDTSVPGEYEIVYRVSDKAG
;
A
#
# COMPACT_ATOMS: atom_id res chain seq x y z
N MET A 1 9.07 30.22 -31.53
CA MET A 1 10.12 29.81 -30.56
C MET A 1 9.48 28.96 -29.49
N THR A 2 9.27 27.66 -29.76
CA THR A 2 8.93 26.71 -28.71
C THR A 2 10.16 26.59 -27.83
N LYS A 3 10.12 27.23 -26.65
CA LYS A 3 11.10 26.96 -25.60
C LYS A 3 10.99 25.46 -25.37
N LYS A 4 11.97 24.70 -25.87
CA LYS A 4 12.23 23.34 -25.40
C LYS A 4 12.65 23.53 -23.95
N ALA A 5 11.67 23.73 -23.07
CA ALA A 5 11.86 23.52 -21.67
C ALA A 5 12.43 22.10 -21.61
N LEU A 6 13.62 21.96 -21.05
CA LEU A 6 14.16 20.67 -20.66
C LEU A 6 13.25 20.18 -19.55
N ILE A 7 12.03 19.73 -19.90
CA ILE A 7 10.99 19.34 -18.96
C ILE A 7 11.44 17.99 -18.42
N SER A 8 12.20 18.10 -17.36
CA SER A 8 12.62 17.01 -16.51
C SER A 8 11.37 16.53 -15.80
N PHE A 9 10.82 15.40 -16.27
CA PHE A 9 9.65 14.77 -15.68
C PHE A 9 10.09 13.72 -14.67
N ILE A 10 9.49 13.81 -13.50
CA ILE A 10 9.62 12.84 -12.44
C ILE A 10 8.36 11.99 -12.44
N VAL A 11 8.54 10.68 -12.47
CA VAL A 11 7.43 9.73 -12.45
C VAL A 11 7.42 9.04 -11.11
N ALA A 12 6.39 9.31 -10.30
CA ALA A 12 6.17 8.58 -9.05
C ALA A 12 5.18 7.44 -9.29
N THR A 13 5.60 6.20 -9.04
CA THR A 13 4.76 5.00 -9.14
C THR A 13 4.38 4.52 -7.75
N LEU A 14 3.08 4.37 -7.50
CA LEU A 14 2.56 3.98 -6.19
C LEU A 14 2.14 2.51 -6.20
N LEU A 15 2.78 1.71 -5.36
CA LEU A 15 2.48 0.28 -5.15
C LEU A 15 1.83 0.06 -3.80
N LEU A 16 0.89 -0.89 -3.76
CA LEU A 16 0.11 -1.19 -2.57
C LEU A 16 0.39 -2.63 -2.15
N GLN A 17 0.78 -2.81 -0.89
CA GLN A 17 1.07 -4.13 -0.32
C GLN A 17 0.31 -4.31 1.00
N GLY A 18 -0.63 -5.25 1.03
CA GLY A 18 -1.30 -5.70 2.25
C GLY A 18 -0.64 -6.96 2.79
N CYS A 19 -0.07 -6.89 3.99
CA CYS A 19 0.28 -8.07 4.75
C CYS A 19 -0.85 -8.34 5.74
N GLY A 20 -1.46 -9.50 5.61
CA GLY A 20 -2.56 -9.95 6.44
C GLY A 20 -2.71 -11.47 6.31
N GLY A 21 -2.79 -12.11 7.46
CA GLY A 21 -2.53 -13.52 7.69
C GLY A 21 -3.33 -14.50 6.83
N GLY A 22 -2.81 -15.71 6.69
CA GLY A 22 -3.49 -16.84 6.05
C GLY A 22 -2.52 -17.84 5.48
N GLY A 23 -1.97 -18.69 6.36
CA GLY A 23 -0.97 -19.70 6.03
C GLY A 23 -1.41 -20.66 4.92
N SER A 24 -0.50 -20.92 3.98
CA SER A 24 -0.54 -22.13 3.18
C SER A 24 0.03 -23.27 4.01
N THR A 25 -0.86 -24.08 4.59
CA THR A 25 -0.55 -25.48 4.86
C THR A 25 -1.58 -26.30 4.07
N GLY A 26 -1.08 -27.11 3.15
CA GLY A 26 -1.87 -27.79 2.12
C GLY A 26 -3.05 -28.61 2.66
N SER A 27 -4.04 -28.79 1.80
CA SER A 27 -5.25 -29.57 2.02
C SER A 27 -4.96 -31.00 2.52
N SER A 28 -5.64 -31.41 3.60
CA SER A 28 -6.16 -32.77 3.76
C SER A 28 -7.37 -32.77 4.69
N SER A 29 -8.41 -33.47 4.24
CA SER A 29 -9.75 -33.52 4.80
C SER A 29 -9.85 -34.45 6.02
N SER A 30 -10.55 -34.07 7.08
CA SER A 30 -11.54 -34.94 7.79
C SER A 30 -12.13 -34.30 9.06
N SER A 31 -13.40 -34.62 9.27
CA SER A 31 -14.30 -34.18 10.35
C SER A 31 -14.08 -34.94 11.67
N SER A 32 -14.06 -34.27 12.83
CA SER A 32 -14.64 -34.77 14.09
C SER A 32 -14.61 -33.76 15.26
N SER A 33 -15.83 -33.42 15.70
CA SER A 33 -16.38 -33.17 17.05
C SER A 33 -15.58 -32.50 18.18
N SER A 34 -16.20 -31.44 18.72
CA SER A 34 -16.20 -30.91 20.10
C SER A 34 -14.88 -30.47 20.77
N SER A 35 -14.62 -29.16 20.76
CA SER A 35 -14.56 -28.37 21.99
C SER A 35 -14.75 -26.87 21.69
N SER A 36 -15.69 -26.24 22.39
CA SER A 36 -16.05 -24.84 22.23
C SER A 36 -14.95 -23.94 22.80
N GLY A 37 -14.23 -23.27 21.91
CA GLY A 37 -13.18 -22.30 22.23
C GLY A 37 -12.63 -21.70 20.94
N GLY A 38 -13.53 -21.20 20.08
CA GLY A 38 -13.19 -20.68 18.76
C GLY A 38 -12.36 -19.41 18.85
N THR A 39 -11.03 -19.55 18.83
CA THR A 39 -10.14 -18.46 18.46
C THR A 39 -10.37 -18.17 16.98
N SER A 40 -11.27 -17.23 16.67
CA SER A 40 -11.50 -16.77 15.31
C SER A 40 -10.24 -16.08 14.82
N SER A 41 -9.28 -16.83 14.29
CA SER A 41 -8.08 -16.29 13.66
C SER A 41 -8.50 -15.41 12.49
N ASP A 42 -8.00 -14.18 12.47
CA ASP A 42 -8.16 -13.33 11.32
C ASP A 42 -7.31 -13.87 10.17
N THR A 43 -7.94 -14.06 9.01
CA THR A 43 -7.29 -14.53 7.78
C THR A 43 -7.63 -13.64 6.59
N GLN A 44 -8.34 -12.53 6.82
CA GLN A 44 -8.64 -11.60 5.76
C GLN A 44 -7.49 -10.61 5.63
N LYS A 45 -7.08 -10.36 4.38
CA LYS A 45 -6.06 -9.34 4.12
C LYS A 45 -6.72 -7.97 4.12
N PRO A 46 -6.04 -6.95 4.67
CA PRO A 46 -6.54 -5.59 4.59
C PRO A 46 -6.57 -5.11 3.15
N HIS A 47 -7.62 -4.38 2.79
CA HIS A 47 -7.76 -3.79 1.46
C HIS A 47 -7.27 -2.34 1.48
N ILE A 48 -6.11 -2.12 0.86
CA ILE A 48 -5.56 -0.78 0.65
C ILE A 48 -6.01 -0.23 -0.71
N THR A 49 -6.41 1.03 -0.77
CA THR A 49 -6.88 1.72 -1.97
C THR A 49 -6.14 3.03 -2.13
N LEU A 50 -5.56 3.26 -3.31
CA LEU A 50 -4.83 4.48 -3.60
C LEU A 50 -5.80 5.63 -3.85
N LYS A 51 -5.53 6.80 -3.26
CA LYS A 51 -6.28 8.01 -3.57
C LYS A 51 -5.66 8.64 -4.83
N GLY A 52 -6.48 9.00 -5.81
CA GLY A 52 -5.99 9.62 -7.04
C GLY A 52 -5.25 8.67 -7.99
N ASN A 53 -4.17 9.16 -8.61
CA ASN A 53 -3.50 8.47 -9.71
C ASN A 53 -2.30 7.65 -9.22
N LYS A 54 -2.14 6.42 -9.75
CA LYS A 54 -0.97 5.57 -9.49
C LYS A 54 0.34 6.12 -10.05
N THR A 55 0.24 7.01 -11.02
CA THR A 55 1.37 7.62 -11.72
C THR A 55 1.18 9.12 -11.68
N LEU A 56 2.16 9.82 -11.09
CA LEU A 56 2.17 11.27 -10.99
C LEU A 56 3.34 11.82 -11.80
N ILE A 57 3.08 12.88 -12.54
CA ILE A 57 4.06 13.58 -13.38
C ILE A 57 4.36 14.90 -12.72
N ILE A 58 5.61 15.08 -12.29
CA ILE A 58 6.05 16.27 -11.55
C ILE A 58 7.24 16.89 -12.27
N GLU A 59 7.26 18.21 -12.35
CA GLU A 59 8.40 18.93 -12.94
C GLU A 59 9.56 19.02 -11.94
N LYS A 60 10.79 18.99 -12.43
CA LYS A 60 11.99 19.15 -11.61
C LYS A 60 11.92 20.40 -10.72
N GLY A 61 12.20 20.20 -9.44
CA GLY A 61 12.17 21.23 -8.40
C GLY A 61 10.77 21.63 -7.93
N GLN A 62 9.71 21.01 -8.45
CA GLN A 62 8.36 21.21 -7.92
C GLN A 62 8.10 20.33 -6.70
N PRO A 63 7.29 20.78 -5.74
CA PRO A 63 6.98 19.99 -4.55
C PRO A 63 6.15 18.75 -4.90
N PHE A 64 6.59 17.57 -4.47
CA PHE A 64 5.79 16.35 -4.52
C PHE A 64 4.66 16.42 -3.47
N THR A 65 3.42 16.21 -3.90
CA THR A 65 2.27 16.09 -3.00
C THR A 65 1.78 14.65 -3.00
N ASP A 66 1.88 14.00 -1.84
CA ASP A 66 1.38 12.64 -1.63
C ASP A 66 -0.15 12.64 -1.76
N PRO A 67 -0.75 11.89 -2.69
CA PRO A 67 -2.19 11.80 -2.77
C PRO A 67 -2.77 10.95 -1.62
N GLY A 68 -1.92 10.11 -0.99
CA GLY A 68 -2.26 9.23 0.10
C GLY A 68 -2.97 7.94 -0.33
N ALA A 69 -3.24 7.09 0.65
CA ALA A 69 -4.00 5.84 0.48
C ALA A 69 -4.94 5.64 1.68
N THR A 70 -5.97 4.80 1.52
CA THR A 70 -6.88 4.38 2.60
C THR A 70 -6.80 2.87 2.77
N ALA A 71 -6.92 2.38 3.99
CA ALA A 71 -6.90 0.94 4.28
C ALA A 71 -8.07 0.57 5.19
N LEU A 72 -8.85 -0.39 4.73
CA LEU A 72 -10.01 -0.91 5.43
C LEU A 72 -9.87 -2.42 5.56
N ASP A 73 -10.20 -2.90 6.76
CA ASP A 73 -10.22 -4.30 7.10
C ASP A 73 -11.60 -4.69 7.65
N ASP A 74 -12.04 -5.91 7.38
CA ASP A 74 -13.35 -6.41 7.81
C ASP A 74 -13.40 -6.69 9.32
N LYS A 75 -12.26 -7.04 9.93
CA LYS A 75 -12.13 -7.36 11.36
C LYS A 75 -11.66 -6.16 12.18
N ASP A 76 -10.61 -5.47 11.73
CA ASP A 76 -10.06 -4.31 12.45
C ASP A 76 -10.83 -3.01 12.15
N GLY A 77 -11.52 -2.91 11.01
CA GLY A 77 -12.18 -1.68 10.54
C GLY A 77 -11.22 -0.73 9.81
N ASP A 78 -11.29 0.57 10.07
CA ASP A 78 -10.40 1.55 9.44
C ASP A 78 -9.00 1.49 10.05
N ILE A 79 -8.04 1.05 9.24
CA ILE A 79 -6.63 0.95 9.60
C ILE A 79 -5.78 1.88 8.71
N THR A 80 -6.38 2.93 8.16
CA THR A 80 -5.67 3.92 7.34
C THR A 80 -4.50 4.53 8.09
N SER A 81 -4.63 4.73 9.40
CA SER A 81 -3.55 5.23 10.27
C SER A 81 -2.36 4.25 10.41
N LYS A 82 -2.53 2.97 10.05
CA LYS A 82 -1.45 1.97 10.04
C LYS A 82 -0.66 1.95 8.72
N ILE A 83 -1.11 2.69 7.69
CA ILE A 83 -0.41 2.75 6.41
C ILE A 83 0.93 3.46 6.61
N THR A 84 1.99 2.81 6.16
CA THR A 84 3.34 3.36 6.06
C THR A 84 3.73 3.45 4.59
N LYS A 85 4.58 4.42 4.23
CA LYS A 85 5.08 4.61 2.86
C LYS A 85 6.59 4.75 2.87
N GLU A 86 7.24 4.12 1.89
CA GLU A 86 8.67 4.30 1.65
C GLU A 86 8.97 4.54 0.15
N PRO A 87 9.81 5.53 -0.18
CA PRO A 87 10.44 6.49 0.73
C PRO A 87 9.42 7.50 1.30
N ALA A 88 9.70 8.07 2.48
CA ALA A 88 8.79 9.03 3.13
C ALA A 88 8.62 10.33 2.33
N SER A 89 9.63 10.70 1.54
CA SER A 89 9.67 11.90 0.70
C SER A 89 10.45 11.63 -0.59
N ILE A 90 10.09 12.36 -1.65
CA ILE A 90 10.71 12.25 -2.98
C ILE A 90 11.52 13.51 -3.24
N ASP A 91 12.80 13.35 -3.58
CA ASP A 91 13.64 14.48 -3.99
C ASP A 91 13.40 14.81 -5.46
N THR A 92 12.58 15.83 -5.69
CA THR A 92 12.26 16.28 -7.05
C THR A 92 13.34 17.20 -7.65
N SER A 93 14.43 17.47 -6.94
CA SER A 93 15.57 18.20 -7.48
C SER A 93 16.30 17.41 -8.56
N VAL A 94 16.17 16.08 -8.53
CA VAL A 94 16.77 15.16 -9.50
C VAL A 94 15.66 14.55 -10.36
N PRO A 95 15.71 14.68 -11.69
CA PRO A 95 14.79 13.94 -12.55
C PRO A 95 15.08 12.44 -12.51
N GLY A 96 14.02 11.66 -12.36
CA GLY A 96 14.10 10.21 -12.36
C GLY A 96 12.73 9.57 -12.13
N GLU A 97 12.73 8.25 -12.17
CA GLU A 97 11.58 7.45 -11.75
C GLU A 97 11.75 7.11 -10.26
N TYR A 98 10.70 7.34 -9.49
CA TYR A 98 10.67 7.04 -8.07
C TYR A 98 9.51 6.11 -7.79
N GLU A 99 9.76 5.10 -6.98
CA GLU A 99 8.75 4.15 -6.54
C GLU A 99 8.40 4.43 -5.08
N ILE A 100 7.10 4.55 -4.80
CA ILE A 100 6.56 4.70 -3.46
C ILE A 100 5.75 3.45 -3.16
N VAL A 101 6.12 2.73 -2.11
CA VAL A 101 5.42 1.52 -1.69
C VAL A 101 4.64 1.81 -0.41
N TYR A 102 3.32 1.73 -0.50
CA TYR A 102 2.43 1.79 0.66
C TYR A 102 2.27 0.40 1.23
N ARG A 103 2.60 0.25 2.51
CA ARG A 103 2.51 -0.98 3.26
C ARG A 103 1.56 -0.79 4.43
N VAL A 104 0.70 -1.76 4.64
CA VAL A 104 -0.17 -1.83 5.81
C VAL A 104 -0.06 -3.21 6.43
N SER A 105 0.12 -3.25 7.74
CA SER A 105 0.10 -4.47 8.55
C SER A 105 -1.06 -4.39 9.55
N ASP A 106 -1.85 -5.44 9.60
CA ASP A 106 -2.93 -5.61 10.56
C ASP A 106 -2.40 -6.07 11.93
N LYS A 107 -3.29 -6.40 12.88
CA LYS A 107 -2.88 -6.96 14.18
C LYS A 107 -2.44 -8.43 14.09
N ALA A 108 -2.73 -9.13 13.01
CA ALA A 108 -2.45 -10.54 12.81
C ALA A 108 -1.04 -10.79 12.22
N GLY A 109 -0.46 -9.84 11.48
CA GLY A 109 0.95 -9.84 11.01
C GLY A 109 1.13 -9.39 9.56
#